data_AF-A0A929KU68-F1
#
_entry.id   AF-A0A929KU68-F1
#
_cell.length_a   1.000
_cell.length_b   1.000
_cell.length_c   1.000
_cell.angle_alpha   90.00
_cell.angle_beta   90.00
_cell.angle_gamma   90.00
#
_symmetry.space_group_name_H-M   'P 1'
#
loop_
_entity.id
_entity.type
_entity.pdbx_description
1 polymer ?
#
loop_
_entity_poly.entity_id
_entity_poly.type
_entity_poly.pdbx_seq_one_letter_code
_entity_poly.pdbx_strand_id
1 'polypeptide(L)' 'MKILITLIAIFTTLTTQAQKLSSTQTTAQWLPEQTKIDGSLSEWGGGQLKAYNKATRLEYVIANNKDQLYLAFKSQISR' A
#
# COMPACT_ATOMS: atom_id res chain seq x y z
N MET A 1 18.31 -9.17 37.79
CA MET A 1 16.90 -9.51 37.45
C MET A 1 16.08 -8.31 36.96
N LYS A 2 16.15 -7.14 37.63
CA LYS A 2 15.42 -5.92 37.21
C LYS A 2 15.76 -5.44 35.79
N ILE A 3 17.05 -5.40 35.43
CA ILE A 3 17.53 -5.00 34.09
C ILE A 3 16.97 -5.90 32.96
N LEU A 4 16.82 -7.20 33.22
CA LEU A 4 16.28 -8.15 32.25
C LEU A 4 14.79 -7.88 31.97
N ILE A 5 14.03 -7.57 33.02
CA ILE A 5 12.60 -7.25 32.94
C ILE A 5 12.40 -5.92 32.19
N THR A 6 13.25 -4.92 32.46
CA THR A 6 13.23 -3.64 31.75
C THR A 6 13.55 -3.80 30.26
N LEU A 7 14.49 -4.68 29.91
CA LEU A 7 14.84 -4.93 28.50
C LEU A 7 13.69 -5.58 27.72
N ILE A 8 12.99 -6.55 28.33
CA ILE A 8 11.85 -7.25 27.70
C ILE A 8 10.67 -6.30 27.46
N ALA A 9 10.43 -5.34 28.36
CA ALA A 9 9.35 -4.37 28.22
C ALA A 9 9.55 -3.38 27.05
N ILE A 10 10.78 -3.17 26.60
CA ILE A 10 11.09 -2.27 25.47
C ILE A 10 10.79 -2.95 24.12
N PHE A 11 11.02 -4.27 24.02
CA PHE A 11 10.85 -5.01 22.76
C PHE A 11 9.39 -5.22 22.33
N THR A 12 8.41 -5.09 23.24
CA THR A 12 6.99 -5.31 22.92
C THR A 12 6.33 -4.13 22.19
N THR A 13 7.03 -3.00 22.04
CA THR A 13 6.49 -1.80 21.38
C THR A 13 6.77 -1.74 19.88
N LEU A 14 7.49 -2.73 19.32
CA LEU A 14 7.76 -2.81 17.89
C LEU A 14 6.48 -3.18 17.13
N THR A 15 5.84 -2.18 16.55
CA THR A 15 4.70 -2.36 15.65
C THR A 15 5.19 -2.96 14.33
N THR A 16 4.91 -4.24 14.13
CA THR A 16 5.19 -4.90 12.85
C THR A 16 4.04 -4.62 11.88
N GLN A 17 4.28 -3.77 10.89
CA GLN A 17 3.35 -3.51 9.80
C GLN A 17 3.45 -4.63 8.76
N ALA A 18 2.96 -5.83 9.11
CA ALA A 18 2.89 -6.99 8.21
C ALA A 18 1.45 -7.30 7.76
N GLN A 19 0.56 -6.31 7.83
CA GLN A 19 -0.84 -6.49 7.49
C GLN A 19 -0.97 -6.78 5.99
N LYS A 20 -1.55 -7.94 5.69
CA LYS A 20 -1.79 -8.40 4.32
C LYS A 20 -2.70 -7.41 3.59
N LEU A 21 -2.27 -6.98 2.41
CA LEU A 21 -3.08 -6.11 1.56
C LEU A 21 -4.39 -6.83 1.16
N SER A 22 -5.51 -6.13 1.31
CA SER A 22 -6.84 -6.64 0.95
C SER A 22 -6.93 -6.93 -0.55
N SER A 23 -7.75 -7.91 -0.94
CA SER A 23 -8.05 -8.16 -2.36
C SER A 23 -8.95 -7.10 -2.99
N THR A 24 -9.62 -6.30 -2.16
CA THR A 24 -10.52 -5.22 -2.59
C THR A 24 -10.11 -3.92 -1.91
N GLN A 25 -10.05 -2.83 -2.67
CA GLN A 25 -9.86 -1.50 -2.13
C GLN A 25 -11.15 -1.07 -1.40
N THR A 26 -11.08 -0.94 -0.07
CA THR A 26 -12.23 -0.60 0.77
C THR A 26 -12.38 0.90 1.02
N THR A 27 -11.37 1.70 0.68
CA THR A 27 -11.36 3.15 0.89
C THR A 27 -11.22 3.90 -0.43
N ALA A 28 -11.93 5.02 -0.55
CA ALA A 28 -11.71 5.93 -1.66
C ALA A 28 -10.33 6.60 -1.54
N GLN A 29 -9.70 6.87 -2.68
CA GLN A 29 -8.43 7.59 -2.75
C GLN A 29 -8.60 8.80 -3.65
N TRP A 30 -8.28 9.98 -3.12
CA TRP A 30 -8.08 11.15 -3.97
C TRP A 30 -6.79 10.99 -4.77
N LEU A 31 -6.79 11.44 -6.03
CA LEU A 31 -5.59 11.43 -6.86
C LEU A 31 -4.48 12.22 -6.15
N PRO A 32 -3.27 11.65 -5.95
CA PRO A 32 -2.17 12.39 -5.35
C PRO A 32 -1.85 13.65 -6.17
N GLU A 33 -1.55 14.75 -5.47
CA GLU A 33 -1.11 15.98 -6.11
C GLU A 33 0.11 15.70 -7.00
N GLN A 34 0.18 16.35 -8.17
CA GLN A 34 1.27 16.20 -9.14
C GLN A 34 1.40 14.81 -9.81
N THR A 35 0.39 13.94 -9.70
CA THR A 35 0.39 12.66 -10.43
C THR A 35 0.46 12.90 -11.94
N LYS A 36 1.44 12.28 -12.60
CA LYS A 36 1.57 12.25 -14.07
C LYS A 36 1.03 10.94 -14.60
N ILE A 37 0.42 10.99 -15.78
CA ILE A 37 -0.11 9.80 -16.47
C ILE A 37 0.92 9.32 -17.49
N ASP A 38 2.07 8.84 -17.00
CA ASP A 38 3.21 8.39 -17.82
C ASP A 38 3.57 6.90 -17.60
N GLY A 39 2.80 6.19 -16.77
CA GLY A 39 3.03 4.79 -16.42
C GLY A 39 3.98 4.58 -15.23
N SER A 40 4.52 5.64 -14.64
CA SER A 40 5.25 5.56 -13.37
C SER A 40 4.30 5.36 -12.18
N LEU A 41 4.77 4.66 -11.15
CA LEU A 41 4.06 4.48 -9.88
C LEU A 41 4.72 5.24 -8.73
N SER A 42 5.73 6.06 -8.98
CA SER A 42 6.46 6.82 -7.95
C SER A 42 5.55 7.73 -7.14
N GLU A 43 4.59 8.36 -7.81
CA GLU A 43 3.63 9.32 -7.23
C GLU A 43 2.49 8.61 -6.48
N TRP A 44 2.30 7.30 -6.72
CA TRP A 44 1.22 6.49 -6.17
C TRP A 44 1.62 5.82 -4.85
N GLY A 45 1.93 6.63 -3.84
CA GLY A 45 2.26 6.12 -2.50
C GLY A 45 3.58 5.33 -2.45
N GLY A 46 4.58 5.74 -3.24
CA GLY A 46 5.88 5.07 -3.29
C GLY A 46 5.84 3.70 -3.99
N GLY A 47 4.88 3.50 -4.90
CA GLY A 47 4.72 2.26 -5.64
C GLY A 47 3.96 1.15 -4.91
N GLN A 48 3.44 1.39 -3.70
CA GLN A 48 2.53 0.50 -2.99
C GLN A 48 1.08 0.91 -3.24
N LEU A 49 0.33 0.08 -3.95
CA LEU A 49 -1.07 0.35 -4.26
C LEU A 49 -1.97 -0.26 -3.16
N LYS A 50 -3.29 0.03 -3.22
CA LYS A 50 -4.20 -0.19 -2.08
C LYS A 50 -4.78 -1.60 -1.99
N ALA A 51 -4.77 -2.36 -3.08
CA ALA A 51 -5.34 -3.70 -3.12
C ALA A 51 -4.45 -4.68 -3.91
N TYR A 52 -4.45 -5.94 -3.52
CA TYR A 52 -3.78 -7.03 -4.23
C TYR A 52 -4.70 -8.23 -4.46
N ASN A 53 -5.08 -8.43 -5.72
CA ASN A 53 -5.87 -9.58 -6.13
C ASN A 53 -4.96 -10.79 -6.37
N LYS A 54 -5.05 -11.79 -5.49
CA LYS A 54 -4.26 -13.02 -5.57
C LYS A 54 -4.56 -13.90 -6.79
N ALA A 55 -5.79 -13.88 -7.28
CA ALA A 55 -6.21 -14.71 -8.41
C ALA A 55 -5.58 -14.21 -9.71
N THR A 56 -5.53 -12.89 -9.89
CA THR A 56 -4.96 -12.25 -11.09
C THR A 56 -3.51 -11.79 -10.90
N ARG A 57 -2.99 -11.83 -9.66
CA ARG A 57 -1.67 -11.30 -9.27
C ARG A 57 -1.49 -9.82 -9.64
N LEU A 58 -2.57 -9.07 -9.54
CA LEU A 58 -2.60 -7.62 -9.79
C LEU A 58 -2.63 -6.86 -8.47
N GLU A 59 -1.68 -5.94 -8.32
CA GLU A 59 -1.74 -4.90 -7.31
C GLU A 59 -2.33 -3.65 -7.99
N TYR A 60 -3.30 -2.99 -7.35
CA TYR A 60 -4.05 -1.90 -7.99
C TYR A 60 -4.58 -0.86 -6.99
N VAL A 61 -4.92 0.30 -7.53
CA VAL A 61 -5.65 1.37 -6.84
C VAL A 61 -6.52 2.14 -7.83
N ILE A 62 -7.73 2.46 -7.41
CA ILE A 62 -8.64 3.38 -8.08
C ILE A 62 -8.59 4.70 -7.32
N ALA A 63 -8.32 5.79 -8.02
CA ALA A 63 -8.36 7.14 -7.45
C ALA A 63 -9.23 8.06 -8.29
N ASN A 64 -9.74 9.12 -7.68
CA ASN A 64 -10.55 10.12 -8.37
C ASN A 64 -10.05 11.53 -8.07
N ASN A 65 -10.38 12.47 -8.97
CA ASN A 65 -10.35 13.90 -8.67
C ASN A 65 -11.74 14.51 -8.93
N LYS A 66 -11.81 15.81 -9.22
CA LYS A 66 -13.08 16.51 -9.50
C LYS A 66 -13.73 16.08 -10.81
N ASP A 67 -12.93 15.64 -11.79
CA ASP A 67 -13.38 15.50 -13.19
C ASP A 67 -13.23 14.07 -13.71
N GLN A 68 -12.35 13.26 -13.12
CA GLN A 68 -11.87 12.00 -13.69
C GLN A 68 -11.66 10.89 -12.65
N LEU A 69 -11.81 9.65 -13.12
CA LEU A 69 -11.44 8.42 -12.42
C LEU A 69 -10.17 7.85 -13.04
N TYR A 70 -9.26 7.37 -12.19
CA TYR A 70 -7.95 6.84 -12.56
C TYR A 70 -7.78 5.44 -11.99
N LEU A 71 -7.13 4.59 -12.77
CA LEU A 71 -6.74 3.24 -12.36
C LEU A 71 -5.23 3.10 -12.55
N ALA A 72 -4.51 2.86 -11.47
CA ALA A 72 -3.12 2.43 -11.50
C ALA A 72 -3.06 0.96 -11.10
N PHE A 73 -2.29 0.16 -11.85
CA PHE A 73 -2.10 -1.25 -11.54
C PHE A 73 -0.70 -1.70 -11.96
N LYS A 74 -0.19 -2.73 -11.29
CA LYS A 74 1.00 -3.47 -11.70
C LYS A 74 0.77 -4.95 -11.55
N SER A 75 1.36 -5.71 -12.46
CA SER A 75 1.44 -7.16 -12.31
C SER A 75 2.59 -7.52 -11.36
N GLN A 76 2.36 -8.49 -10.48
CA GLN A 76 3.38 -9.07 -9.63
C GLN A 76 3.79 -10.47 -10.12
N ILE A 77 3.75 -10.71 -11.43
CA ILE A 77 4.33 -11.91 -12.02
C ILE A 77 5.84 -11.84 -11.81
N SER A 78 6.39 -12.68 -10.92
CA SER A 78 7.84 -12.88 -10.83
C SER A 78 8.30 -13.50 -12.15
N ARG A 79 9.20 -12.82 -12.86
CA ARG A 79 9.97 -13.44 -13.93
C ARG A 79 11.05 -14.35 -13.35
#